data_AF-A0A973BKX8-F1
#
_entry.id   AF-A0A973BKX8-F1
#
_cell.length_a   1.000
_cell.length_b   1.000
_cell.length_c   1.000
_cell.angle_alpha   90.00
_cell.angle_beta   90.00
_cell.angle_gamma   90.00
#
_symmetry.space_group_name_H-M   'P 1'
#
loop_
_entity.id
_entity.type
_entity.pdbx_description
1 polymer ?
#
loop_
_entity_poly.entity_id
_entity_poly.type
_entity_poly.pdbx_seq_one_letter_code
_entity_poly.pdbx_strand_id
1 'polypeptide(L)'
;MAEKVIAFDHLNARLRPGGTVFGSTLVQGGVQRNPAARMLMALYNRKGIFCNEADSLDSLRSALAERYETFHITSIGCAALFTAQQPK
;
A
#
# COMPACT_ATOMS: atom_id res chain seq x y z
N MET A 1 -4.15 4.77 5.36
CA MET A 1 -4.35 3.46 4.69
C MET A 1 -5.82 3.03 4.70
N ALA A 2 -6.51 3.09 5.85
CA ALA A 2 -7.88 2.59 6.03
C ALA A 2 -8.91 3.02 4.95
N GLU A 3 -8.89 4.27 4.49
CA GLU A 3 -9.81 4.69 3.42
C GLU A 3 -9.45 4.12 2.05
N LYS A 4 -8.16 3.88 1.78
CA LYS A 4 -7.66 3.44 0.47
C LYS A 4 -7.92 1.95 0.22
N VAL A 5 -8.00 1.16 1.29
CA VAL A 5 -8.08 -0.32 1.17
C VAL A 5 -9.40 -0.78 0.56
N ILE A 6 -10.44 0.06 0.55
CA ILE A 6 -11.70 -0.22 -0.16
C ILE A 6 -11.50 -0.43 -1.67
N ALA A 7 -10.41 0.10 -2.23
CA ALA A 7 -10.04 -0.16 -3.61
C ALA A 7 -9.82 -1.66 -3.86
N PHE A 8 -9.28 -2.40 -2.89
CA PHE A 8 -9.14 -3.85 -3.00
C PHE A 8 -10.49 -4.54 -3.05
N ASP A 9 -11.44 -4.11 -2.21
CA ASP A 9 -12.79 -4.69 -2.15
C ASP A 9 -13.54 -4.48 -3.48
N HIS A 10 -13.39 -3.31 -4.08
CA HIS A 10 -13.94 -3.02 -5.42
C HIS A 10 -13.33 -3.88 -6.53
N LEU A 11 -12.03 -4.18 -6.45
CA LEU A 11 -11.31 -5.03 -7.40
C LEU A 11 -11.68 -6.50 -7.22
N ASN A 12 -11.80 -6.96 -5.97
CA ASN A 12 -12.10 -8.35 -5.62
C ASN A 12 -13.40 -8.84 -6.27
N ALA A 13 -14.45 -8.00 -6.26
CA ALA A 13 -15.73 -8.31 -6.89
C ALA A 13 -15.67 -8.51 -8.42
N ARG A 14 -14.53 -8.20 -9.06
CA ARG A 14 -14.34 -8.24 -10.53
C ARG A 14 -13.19 -9.13 -10.96
N LEU A 15 -12.49 -9.77 -10.02
CA LEU A 15 -11.40 -10.68 -10.33
C LEU A 15 -11.95 -11.99 -10.91
N ARG A 16 -11.38 -12.41 -12.05
CA ARG A 16 -11.56 -13.79 -12.52
C ARG A 16 -10.88 -14.75 -11.54
N PRO A 17 -11.30 -16.03 -11.48
CA PRO A 17 -10.56 -17.06 -10.75
C PRO A 17 -9.07 -17.05 -11.13
N GLY A 18 -8.19 -17.04 -10.13
CA GLY A 18 -6.74 -16.94 -10.33
C GLY A 18 -6.21 -15.54 -10.68
N GLY A 19 -7.07 -14.52 -10.71
CA GLY A 19 -6.66 -13.13 -10.93
C GLY A 19 -5.72 -12.61 -9.85
N THR A 20 -4.85 -11.66 -10.23
CA THR A 20 -3.87 -11.04 -9.33
C THR A 20 -4.11 -9.54 -9.24
N VAL A 21 -4.25 -9.02 -8.04
CA VAL A 21 -4.16 -7.59 -7.75
C VAL A 21 -2.71 -7.24 -7.50
N PHE A 22 -2.23 -6.19 -8.13
CA PHE A 22 -0.86 -5.71 -7.94
C PHE A 22 -0.83 -4.20 -7.93
N GLY A 23 0.22 -3.64 -7.36
CA GLY A 23 0.41 -2.19 -7.34
C GLY A 23 1.62 -1.76 -6.55
N SER A 24 1.73 -0.46 -6.39
CA SER A 24 2.74 0.16 -5.53
C SER A 24 2.16 1.36 -4.80
N THR A 25 2.73 1.66 -3.64
CA THR A 25 2.40 2.86 -2.88
C THR A 25 3.63 3.36 -2.13
N LEU A 26 3.65 4.65 -1.80
CA LEU A 26 4.65 5.23 -0.91
C LEU A 26 4.17 5.16 0.54
N VAL A 27 4.96 4.51 1.39
CA VAL A 27 4.68 4.40 2.83
C VAL A 27 5.67 5.26 3.63
N GLN A 28 5.25 5.71 4.80
CA GLN A 28 6.09 6.47 5.72
C GLN A 28 6.57 5.64 6.92
N GLY A 29 5.72 4.72 7.41
CA GLY A 29 6.04 3.82 8.53
C GLY A 29 6.66 2.49 8.08
N GLY A 30 7.57 1.94 8.89
CA GLY A 30 8.19 0.63 8.64
C GLY A 30 9.24 0.60 7.52
N VAL A 31 9.66 1.76 7.02
CA VAL A 31 10.67 1.91 5.96
C VAL A 31 11.74 2.94 6.33
N GLN A 32 12.97 2.73 5.83
CA GLN A 32 14.03 3.71 6.00
C GLN A 32 13.80 4.90 5.05
N ARG A 33 13.87 6.11 5.60
CA ARG A 33 13.75 7.36 4.86
C ARG A 33 14.90 8.28 5.23
N ASN A 34 15.67 8.72 4.24
CA ASN A 34 16.66 9.75 4.45
C ASN A 34 15.98 11.11 4.72
N PRO A 35 16.71 12.12 5.25
CA PRO A 35 16.12 13.42 5.58
C PRO A 35 15.44 14.12 4.39
N ALA A 36 16.03 14.01 3.20
CA ALA A 36 15.46 14.57 1.97
C ALA A 36 14.09 13.96 1.64
N ALA A 37 13.94 12.64 1.74
CA ALA A 37 12.68 11.94 1.55
C ALA A 37 11.64 12.36 2.59
N ARG A 38 12.02 12.48 3.87
CA ARG A 38 11.12 12.97 4.93
C ARG A 38 10.59 14.38 4.62
N MET A 39 11.48 15.30 4.24
CA MET A 39 11.12 16.67 3.90
C MET A 39 10.20 16.74 2.68
N LEU A 40 10.56 16.05 1.59
CA LEU A 40 9.76 16.03 0.36
C LEU A 40 8.35 15.48 0.63
N MET A 41 8.26 14.34 1.31
CA MET A 41 6.98 13.73 1.63
C MET A 41 6.13 14.63 2.52
N ALA A 42 6.72 15.28 3.54
CA ALA A 42 5.98 16.22 4.39
C ALA A 42 5.45 17.41 3.58
N LEU A 43 6.27 17.99 2.69
CA LEU A 43 5.85 19.09 1.82
C LEU A 43 4.69 18.67 0.90
N TYR A 44 4.75 17.47 0.34
CA TYR A 44 3.75 16.98 -0.62
C TYR A 44 2.44 16.60 0.07
N ASN A 45 2.49 16.07 1.29
CA ASN A 45 1.27 15.85 2.08
C ASN A 45 0.64 17.19 2.50
N ARG A 46 1.44 18.18 2.92
CA ARG A 46 0.92 19.53 3.24
C ARG A 46 0.26 20.21 2.04
N LYS A 47 0.77 19.96 0.83
CA LYS A 47 0.18 20.46 -0.43
C LYS A 47 -1.05 19.66 -0.89
N GLY A 48 -1.40 18.55 -0.23
CA GLY A 48 -2.48 17.65 -0.64
C GLY A 48 -2.17 16.80 -1.87
N ILE A 49 -0.92 16.78 -2.33
CA ILE A 49 -0.48 15.94 -3.46
C ILE A 49 -0.38 14.48 -3.00
N PHE A 50 0.13 14.28 -1.78
CA PHE A 50 0.14 12.98 -1.11
C PHE A 50 -0.88 12.96 0.02
N CYS A 51 -1.31 11.75 0.36
CA CYS A 51 -2.19 11.46 1.48
C CYS A 51 -1.67 10.22 2.24
N ASN A 52 -0.38 10.15 2.52
CA ASN A 52 0.31 8.96 3.01
C ASN A 52 0.98 9.13 4.40
N GLU A 53 0.68 10.20 5.13
CA GLU A 53 1.26 10.46 6.46
C GLU A 53 1.05 9.31 7.44
N ALA A 54 -0.13 8.69 7.40
CA ALA A 54 -0.50 7.55 8.23
C ALA A 54 -0.29 6.19 7.54
N ASP A 55 0.34 6.15 6.35
CA ASP A 55 0.57 4.89 5.65
C ASP A 55 1.87 4.23 6.13
N SER A 56 1.77 2.94 6.48
CA SER A 56 2.92 2.13 6.89
C SER A 56 2.93 0.79 6.14
N LEU A 57 4.12 0.17 6.09
CA LEU A 57 4.28 -1.18 5.55
C LEU A 57 3.39 -2.19 6.27
N ASP A 58 3.27 -2.07 7.60
CA ASP A 58 2.41 -2.94 8.41
C ASP A 58 0.94 -2.74 8.11
N SER A 59 0.49 -1.48 7.92
CA SER A 59 -0.91 -1.22 7.56
C SER A 59 -1.29 -1.82 6.19
N LEU A 60 -0.36 -1.80 5.22
CA LEU A 60 -0.54 -2.46 3.94
C LEU A 60 -0.58 -3.99 4.09
N ARG A 61 0.34 -4.55 4.87
CA ARG A 61 0.40 -5.98 5.17
C ARG A 61 -0.89 -6.47 5.82
N SER A 62 -1.39 -5.77 6.84
CA SER A 62 -2.65 -6.13 7.50
C SER A 62 -3.83 -6.08 6.54
N ALA A 63 -3.92 -5.02 5.73
CA ALA A 63 -5.00 -4.87 4.75
C ALA A 63 -5.04 -5.98 3.70
N LEU A 64 -3.86 -6.43 3.24
CA LEU A 64 -3.74 -7.55 2.31
C LEU A 64 -4.03 -8.89 3.00
N ALA A 65 -3.50 -9.12 4.20
CA ALA A 65 -3.74 -10.35 4.96
C ALA A 65 -5.21 -10.58 5.32
N GLU A 66 -5.96 -9.50 5.57
CA GLU A 66 -7.39 -9.53 5.84
C GLU A 66 -8.19 -10.01 4.61
N ARG A 67 -7.73 -9.67 3.39
CA ARG A 67 -8.52 -9.81 2.15
C ARG A 67 -8.08 -10.94 1.24
N TYR A 68 -6.86 -11.44 1.37
CA TYR A 68 -6.26 -12.38 0.43
C TYR A 68 -5.60 -13.55 1.17
N GLU A 69 -5.68 -14.74 0.59
CA GLU A 69 -4.97 -15.91 1.11
C GLU A 69 -3.46 -15.82 0.83
N THR A 70 -3.09 -15.33 -0.35
CA THR A 70 -1.69 -15.23 -0.76
C THR A 70 -1.35 -13.80 -1.17
N PHE A 71 -0.32 -13.22 -0.56
CA PHE A 71 0.19 -11.91 -0.94
C PHE A 71 1.70 -11.79 -0.72
N HIS A 72 2.35 -10.92 -1.48
CA HIS A 72 3.76 -10.59 -1.34
C HIS A 72 3.94 -9.08 -1.30
N ILE A 73 4.89 -8.61 -0.50
CA ILE A 73 5.27 -7.20 -0.41
C ILE A 73 6.79 -7.09 -0.45
N THR A 74 7.29 -6.23 -1.33
CA THR A 74 8.70 -5.89 -1.43
C THR A 74 8.87 -4.38 -1.29
N SER A 75 9.78 -3.95 -0.42
CA SER A 75 10.09 -2.54 -0.20
C SER A 75 11.35 -2.14 -0.98
N ILE A 76 11.25 -1.06 -1.76
CA ILE A 76 12.39 -0.39 -2.41
C ILE A 76 12.42 1.06 -1.89
N GLY A 77 13.29 1.32 -0.92
CA GLY A 77 13.28 2.59 -0.19
C GLY A 77 11.96 2.80 0.55
N CYS A 78 11.17 3.80 0.16
CA CYS A 78 9.83 4.07 0.72
C CYS A 78 8.68 3.55 -0.16
N ALA A 79 8.97 2.98 -1.34
CA ALA A 79 7.97 2.36 -2.19
C ALA A 79 7.74 0.92 -1.74
N ALA A 80 6.49 0.60 -1.41
CA ALA A 80 6.03 -0.77 -1.20
C ALA A 80 5.37 -1.26 -2.50
N LEU A 81 5.95 -2.29 -3.11
CA LEU A 81 5.37 -3.01 -4.23
C LEU A 81 4.66 -4.24 -3.68
N PHE A 82 3.47 -4.54 -4.19
CA PHE A 82 2.70 -5.68 -3.72
C PHE A 82 2.03 -6.45 -4.84
N THR A 83 1.80 -7.74 -4.58
CA THR A 83 0.91 -8.62 -5.33
C THR A 83 0.02 -9.38 -4.35
N ALA A 84 -1.21 -9.66 -4.74
CA ALA A 84 -2.19 -10.38 -3.93
C ALA A 84 -3.13 -11.19 -4.82
N GLN A 85 -3.48 -12.39 -4.38
CA GLN A 85 -4.25 -13.39 -5.11
C GLN A 85 -5.20 -14.10 -4.16
N GLN A 86 -6.23 -14.74 -4.73
CA GLN A 86 -7.20 -15.54 -3.97
C GLN A 86 -7.90 -14.70 -2.88
N PRO A 87 -8.82 -13.78 -3.26
CA PRO A 87 -9.61 -13.03 -2.31
C PRO A 87 -10.40 -13.95 -1.36
N LYS A 88 -10.53 -13.54 -0.10
CA LYS A 88 -11.31 -14.20 0.95
C LYS A 88 -12.78 -13.81 0.90
#